data_AF-A0AAD8GYN1-F1
#
_entry.id   AF-A0AAD8GYN1-F1
#
_cell.length_a   1.000
_cell.length_b   1.000
_cell.length_c   1.000
_cell.angle_alpha   90.00
_cell.angle_beta   90.00
_cell.angle_gamma   90.00
#
_symmetry.space_group_name_H-M   'P 1'
#
loop_
_entity.id
_entity.type
_entity.pdbx_description
1 polymer ?
#
loop_
_entity_poly.entity_id
_entity_poly.type
_entity_poly.pdbx_seq_one_letter_code
_entity_poly.pdbx_strand_id
1 'polypeptide(L)'
;MITQTYLEHVLKKGKEIQRQNMQTRLYTNNNAKQFTVPGLKINWSHIVYKHPATFETLAMEPDKKQEIIEDLLTFSKSKDYYARIGKACKRGYLLYGPPGTGKSTRIAAMANLLNYDI
;
A
#
# COMPACT_ATOMS: atom_id res chain seq x y z
N MET A 1 14.09 -19.03 31.00
CA MET A 1 14.87 -18.30 29.98
C MET A 1 14.24 -16.92 29.75
N ILE A 2 14.71 -15.88 30.45
CA ILE A 2 14.18 -14.51 30.37
C ILE A 2 14.61 -13.82 29.05
N THR A 3 15.69 -14.31 28.45
CA THR A 3 16.29 -13.77 27.22
C THR A 3 15.40 -13.92 26.00
N GLN A 4 14.62 -15.00 25.89
CA GLN A 4 13.78 -15.26 24.72
C GLN A 4 12.56 -14.33 24.67
N THR A 5 11.89 -14.12 25.80
CA THR A 5 10.74 -13.21 25.91
C THR A 5 11.13 -11.75 25.68
N TYR A 6 12.30 -11.33 26.17
CA TYR A 6 12.83 -9.98 25.90
C TYR A 6 13.17 -9.79 24.42
N LEU A 7 13.84 -10.77 23.80
CA LEU A 7 14.18 -10.71 22.37
C LEU A 7 12.93 -10.61 21.48
N GLU A 8 11.88 -11.39 21.76
CA GLU A 8 10.60 -11.30 21.04
C GLU A 8 9.96 -9.91 21.17
N HIS A 9 10.00 -9.32 22.38
CA HIS A 9 9.52 -7.97 22.60
C HIS A 9 10.30 -6.93 21.79
N VAL A 10 11.64 -6.99 21.79
CA VAL A 10 12.48 -6.07 21.02
C VAL A 10 12.22 -6.22 19.52
N LEU A 11 12.11 -7.45 19.00
CA LEU A 11 11.77 -7.69 17.59
C LEU A 11 10.39 -7.14 17.24
N LYS A 12 9.39 -7.31 18.10
CA LYS A 12 8.05 -6.77 17.90
C LYS A 12 8.07 -5.24 17.89
N LYS A 13 8.76 -4.61 18.84
CA LYS A 13 8.93 -3.15 18.91
C LYS A 13 9.70 -2.59 17.72
N GLY A 14 10.77 -3.26 17.29
CA GLY A 14 11.54 -2.87 16.11
C GLY A 14 10.70 -2.90 14.84
N LYS A 15 9.90 -3.95 14.63
CA LYS A 15 8.96 -4.04 13.51
C LYS A 15 7.91 -2.93 13.54
N GLU A 16 7.38 -2.61 14.71
CA GLU A 16 6.42 -1.52 14.89
C GLU A 16 7.03 -0.16 14.53
N ILE A 17 8.23 0.14 15.04
CA ILE A 17 8.96 1.37 14.72
C ILE A 17 9.27 1.46 13.23
N GLN A 18 9.72 0.35 12.62
CA GLN A 18 10.00 0.30 11.19
C GLN A 18 8.75 0.54 10.35
N ARG A 19 7.59 0.01 10.78
CA ARG A 19 6.30 0.25 10.13
C ARG A 19 5.84 1.70 10.28
N GLN A 20 6.01 2.30 11.46
CA GLN A 20 5.64 3.69 11.72
C GLN A 20 6.52 4.69 10.94
N ASN A 21 7.81 4.38 10.79
CA ASN A 21 8.74 5.21 10.03
C ASN A 21 8.72 4.90 8.52
N MET A 22 7.86 3.98 8.06
CA MET A 22 7.82 3.58 6.67
C MET A 22 7.19 4.70 5.83
N GLN A 23 8.00 5.31 4.98
CA GLN A 23 7.50 6.28 4.00
C GLN A 23 6.98 5.50 2.79
N THR A 24 5.75 5.81 2.36
CA THR A 24 5.19 5.25 1.13
C THR A 24 5.99 5.75 -0.06
N ARG A 25 6.23 4.85 -1.02
CA ARG A 25 6.99 5.13 -2.24
C ARG A 25 6.06 5.08 -3.44
N LEU A 26 6.29 5.98 -4.40
CA LEU A 26 5.65 5.94 -5.70
C LEU A 26 6.66 5.42 -6.72
N TYR A 27 6.38 4.27 -7.29
CA TYR A 27 7.16 3.62 -8.30
C TYR A 27 6.73 4.09 -9.68
N THR A 28 7.72 4.41 -10.52
CA THR A 28 7.51 4.77 -11.91
C THR A 28 8.35 3.86 -12.80
N ASN A 29 7.75 3.40 -13.88
CA ASN A 29 8.48 2.67 -14.90
C ASN A 29 9.20 3.69 -15.77
N ASN A 30 10.47 3.91 -15.47
CA ASN A 30 11.30 4.86 -16.20
C ASN A 30 11.79 4.26 -17.52
N ASN A 31 10.91 4.04 -18.50
CA ASN A 31 11.24 3.50 -19.83
C ASN A 31 12.00 4.51 -20.73
N ALA A 32 12.75 5.45 -20.15
CA ALA A 32 13.50 6.45 -20.90
C ALA A 32 14.56 5.76 -21.77
N LYS A 33 14.50 6.04 -23.08
CA LYS A 33 15.47 5.63 -24.12
C LYS A 33 16.83 6.31 -23.95
N GLN A 34 17.43 6.28 -22.76
CA GLN A 34 18.74 6.87 -22.50
C GLN A 34 19.75 5.76 -22.25
N PHE A 35 20.58 5.53 -23.28
CA PHE A 35 21.77 4.70 -23.29
C PHE A 35 21.58 3.27 -22.76
N THR A 36 21.06 2.39 -23.61
CA THR A 36 21.26 0.95 -23.45
C THR A 36 22.75 0.64 -23.60
N VAL A 37 23.48 0.71 -22.48
CA VAL A 37 24.67 -0.11 -22.33
C VAL A 37 24.20 -1.57 -22.49
N PRO A 38 24.82 -2.39 -23.36
CA PRO A 38 24.43 -3.79 -23.52
C PRO A 38 24.47 -4.50 -22.15
N GLY A 39 23.31 -4.90 -21.64
CA GLY A 39 23.19 -5.65 -20.37
C GLY A 39 22.50 -4.95 -19.20
N LEU A 40 22.22 -3.63 -19.26
CA LEU A 40 21.53 -2.94 -18.16
C LEU A 40 20.05 -2.70 -18.50
N LYS A 41 19.18 -3.58 -17.98
CA LYS A 41 17.72 -3.45 -18.06
C LYS A 41 17.26 -2.17 -17.35
N ILE A 42 16.29 -1.51 -17.96
CA ILE A 42 15.66 -0.30 -17.43
C ILE A 42 14.82 -0.68 -16.20
N ASN A 43 15.17 -0.12 -15.04
CA ASN A 43 14.65 -0.47 -13.72
C ASN A 43 13.41 0.37 -13.33
N TRP A 44 12.57 -0.20 -12.46
CA TRP A 44 11.62 0.57 -11.65
C TRP A 44 12.40 1.56 -10.78
N SER A 45 12.12 2.85 -10.92
CA SER A 45 12.59 3.88 -9.99
C SER A 45 11.46 4.26 -9.04
N HIS A 46 11.81 4.86 -7.90
CA HIS A 46 10.82 5.32 -6.94
C HIS A 46 11.17 6.69 -6.39
N ILE A 47 10.12 7.41 -5.99
CA ILE A 47 10.24 8.63 -5.20
C ILE A 47 9.49 8.43 -3.89
N VAL A 48 9.89 9.18 -2.87
CA VAL A 48 9.10 9.26 -1.62
C VAL A 48 7.77 9.93 -1.96
N TYR A 49 6.67 9.24 -1.67
CA TYR A 49 5.32 9.70 -1.93
C TYR A 49 4.67 10.15 -0.63
N LYS A 50 4.40 11.45 -0.51
CA LYS A 50 3.70 12.02 0.67
C LYS A 50 2.47 12.75 0.19
N HIS A 51 1.35 12.06 0.14
CA HIS A 51 0.07 12.67 -0.21
C HIS A 51 -0.78 12.90 1.04
N PRO A 52 -1.35 14.09 1.26
CA PRO A 52 -2.14 14.39 2.46
C PRO A 52 -3.55 13.75 2.48
N ALA A 53 -3.88 12.89 1.51
CA ALA A 53 -5.24 12.37 1.37
C ALA A 53 -5.45 11.22 2.34
N THR A 54 -6.51 11.28 3.12
CA THR A 54 -6.97 10.20 4.00
C THR A 54 -8.44 9.96 3.70
N PHE A 55 -9.00 8.84 4.17
CA PHE A 55 -10.43 8.61 4.05
C PHE A 55 -11.26 9.66 4.82
N GLU A 56 -10.66 10.34 5.80
CA GLU A 56 -11.30 11.43 6.55
C GLU A 56 -11.42 12.71 5.71
N THR A 57 -10.37 13.07 4.95
CA THR A 57 -10.37 14.26 4.09
C THR A 57 -11.09 14.06 2.77
N LEU A 58 -11.43 12.81 2.44
CA LEU A 58 -12.06 12.42 1.19
C LEU A 58 -13.59 12.62 1.23
N ALA A 59 -14.11 13.49 0.37
CA ALA A 59 -15.55 13.71 0.21
C ALA A 59 -16.22 12.51 -0.49
N MET A 60 -16.96 11.70 0.28
CA MET A 60 -17.73 10.54 -0.16
C MET A 60 -18.92 10.29 0.77
N GLU A 61 -19.91 9.57 0.28
CA GLU A 61 -20.98 9.02 1.12
C GLU A 61 -20.38 8.16 2.26
N PRO A 62 -20.81 8.37 3.51
CA PRO A 62 -20.23 7.71 4.68
C PRO A 62 -20.35 6.19 4.62
N ASP A 63 -21.48 5.67 4.14
CA ASP A 63 -21.72 4.23 4.04
C ASP A 63 -20.78 3.56 3.04
N LYS A 64 -20.65 4.15 1.84
CA LYS A 64 -19.72 3.65 0.80
C LYS A 64 -18.27 3.76 1.24
N LYS A 65 -17.93 4.84 1.96
CA LYS A 65 -16.60 5.02 2.53
C LYS A 65 -16.27 3.89 3.51
N GLN A 66 -17.21 3.57 4.40
CA GLN A 66 -17.04 2.53 5.40
C GLN A 66 -16.90 1.15 4.76
N GLU A 67 -17.75 0.83 3.78
CA GLU A 67 -17.68 -0.42 3.01
C GLU A 67 -16.29 -0.65 2.38
N ILE A 68 -15.72 0.39 1.75
CA ILE A 68 -14.40 0.32 1.12
C ILE A 68 -13.31 0.10 2.18
N ILE A 69 -13.36 0.82 3.29
CA ILE A 69 -12.38 0.68 4.39
C ILE A 69 -12.42 -0.75 4.94
N GLU A 70 -13.60 -1.29 5.20
CA GLU A 70 -13.78 -2.63 5.73
C GLU A 70 -13.26 -3.71 4.76
N ASP A 71 -13.52 -3.58 3.46
CA ASP A 71 -13.00 -4.49 2.44
C ASP A 71 -11.46 -4.47 2.40
N LEU A 72 -10.85 -3.28 2.42
CA LEU A 72 -9.39 -3.12 2.39
C LEU A 72 -8.73 -3.76 3.63
N LEU A 73 -9.28 -3.51 4.81
CA LEU A 73 -8.77 -4.07 6.07
C LEU A 73 -8.95 -5.59 6.12
N THR A 74 -10.08 -6.09 5.62
CA THR A 74 -10.37 -7.53 5.54
C THR A 74 -9.39 -8.20 4.59
N PHE A 75 -9.18 -7.64 3.40
CA PHE A 75 -8.23 -8.17 2.42
C PHE A 75 -6.80 -8.21 2.97
N SER A 76 -6.34 -7.15 3.65
CA SER A 76 -5.02 -7.07 4.28
C SER A 76 -4.77 -8.19 5.29
N LYS A 77 -5.83 -8.65 6.00
CA LYS A 77 -5.78 -9.75 6.98
C LYS A 77 -6.05 -11.13 6.38
N SER A 78 -6.47 -11.22 5.12
CA SER A 78 -6.95 -12.47 4.51
C SER A 78 -5.84 -13.37 3.96
N LYS A 79 -4.56 -13.01 4.10
CA LYS A 79 -3.43 -13.75 3.52
C LYS A 79 -3.46 -15.25 3.86
N ASP A 80 -3.70 -15.59 5.11
CA ASP A 80 -3.74 -16.99 5.56
C ASP A 80 -4.97 -17.75 5.04
N TYR A 81 -6.10 -17.05 4.88
CA TYR A 81 -7.30 -17.63 4.28
C TYR A 81 -7.07 -18.02 2.81
N TYR A 82 -6.48 -17.12 2.02
CA TYR A 82 -6.13 -17.40 0.62
C TYR A 82 -5.10 -18.53 0.49
N ALA A 83 -4.12 -18.59 1.40
CA ALA A 83 -3.13 -19.67 1.44
C ALA A 83 -3.77 -21.04 1.70
N ARG A 84 -4.74 -21.12 2.63
CA ARG A 84 -5.45 -22.38 2.95
C ARG A 84 -6.26 -22.92 1.79
N ILE A 85 -6.91 -22.05 1.02
CA ILE A 85 -7.73 -22.44 -0.13
C ILE A 85 -6.92 -22.64 -1.43
N GLY A 86 -5.60 -22.40 -1.39
CA GLY A 86 -4.71 -22.55 -2.55
C GLY A 86 -4.94 -21.52 -3.66
N LYS A 87 -5.55 -20.36 -3.36
CA LYS A 87 -5.81 -19.30 -4.35
C LYS A 87 -4.86 -18.12 -4.17
N ALA A 88 -4.57 -17.42 -5.27
CA ALA A 88 -3.76 -16.21 -5.22
C ALA A 88 -4.47 -15.09 -4.43
N CYS A 89 -3.77 -14.49 -3.46
CA CYS A 89 -4.26 -13.36 -2.68
C CYS A 89 -4.18 -12.06 -3.51
N LYS A 90 -5.19 -11.83 -4.36
CA LYS A 90 -5.28 -10.64 -5.24
C LYS A 90 -6.66 -10.00 -5.11
N ARG A 91 -6.72 -8.66 -5.08
CA ARG A 91 -7.95 -7.86 -5.09
C ARG A 91 -7.80 -6.73 -6.09
N GLY A 92 -8.80 -6.52 -6.94
CA GLY A 92 -8.82 -5.45 -7.94
C GLY A 92 -9.98 -4.49 -7.67
N TYR A 93 -9.72 -3.20 -7.80
CA TYR A 93 -10.72 -2.13 -7.64
C TYR A 93 -10.82 -1.34 -8.95
N LEU A 94 -12.05 -1.05 -9.37
CA LEU A 94 -12.33 -0.19 -10.54
C LEU A 94 -12.96 1.12 -10.06
N LEU A 95 -12.19 2.22 -10.14
CA LEU A 95 -12.67 3.55 -9.84
C LEU A 95 -13.02 4.27 -11.16
N TYR A 96 -14.31 4.48 -11.42
CA TYR A 96 -14.79 5.12 -12.64
C TYR A 96 -15.53 6.43 -12.34
N GLY A 97 -15.62 7.31 -13.34
CA GLY A 97 -16.33 8.57 -13.28
C GLY A 97 -15.66 9.69 -14.11
N PRO A 98 -16.30 10.86 -14.24
CA PRO A 98 -15.77 12.02 -14.99
C PRO A 98 -14.35 12.44 -14.56
N PRO A 99 -13.54 13.07 -15.44
CA PRO A 99 -12.24 13.61 -15.03
C PRO A 99 -12.41 14.61 -13.88
N GLY A 100 -11.44 14.68 -12.96
CA GLY A 100 -11.49 15.58 -11.81
C GLY A 100 -12.27 15.09 -10.57
N THR A 101 -12.92 13.92 -10.61
CA THR A 101 -13.68 13.37 -9.45
C THR A 101 -12.80 12.75 -8.34
N GLY A 102 -11.52 13.09 -8.28
CA GLY A 102 -10.62 12.63 -7.21
C GLY A 102 -10.27 11.14 -7.23
N LYS A 103 -10.40 10.43 -8.37
CA LYS A 103 -10.04 9.00 -8.48
C LYS A 103 -8.61 8.70 -7.97
N SER A 104 -7.62 9.48 -8.42
CA SER A 104 -6.24 9.33 -7.96
C SER A 104 -6.07 9.69 -6.48
N THR A 105 -6.81 10.69 -6.00
CA THR A 105 -6.86 11.08 -4.57
C THR A 105 -7.40 9.94 -3.70
N ARG A 106 -8.39 9.18 -4.19
CA ARG A 106 -8.90 7.98 -3.51
C ARG A 106 -7.83 6.91 -3.40
N ILE A 107 -7.06 6.67 -4.47
CA ILE A 107 -5.94 5.70 -4.46
C ILE A 107 -4.89 6.12 -3.42
N ALA A 108 -4.56 7.42 -3.35
CA ALA A 108 -3.65 7.94 -2.34
C ALA A 108 -4.16 7.70 -0.91
N ALA A 109 -5.45 7.93 -0.67
CA ALA A 109 -6.08 7.64 0.63
C ALA A 109 -6.05 6.14 0.99
N MET A 110 -6.28 5.25 0.01
CA MET A 110 -6.16 3.80 0.18
C MET A 110 -4.73 3.37 0.54
N ALA A 111 -3.74 3.90 -0.18
CA ALA A 111 -2.32 3.62 0.06
C ALA A 111 -1.90 4.08 1.46
N ASN A 112 -2.32 5.27 1.88
CA ASN A 112 -2.06 5.80 3.23
C ASN A 112 -2.73 4.96 4.33
N LEU A 113 -3.96 4.50 4.12
CA LEU A 113 -4.66 3.63 5.08
C LEU A 113 -3.90 2.31 5.30
N LEU A 114 -3.40 1.70 4.22
CA LEU A 114 -2.73 0.40 4.27
C LEU A 114 -1.22 0.51 4.53
N ASN A 115 -0.64 1.71 4.43
CA ASN A 115 0.80 1.96 4.34
C ASN A 115 1.46 1.17 3.21
N TYR A 116 0.85 1.22 2.02
CA TYR A 116 1.34 0.52 0.83
C TYR A 116 2.02 1.49 -0.13
N ASP A 117 3.06 0.99 -0.80
CA ASP A 117 3.71 1.69 -1.90
C ASP A 117 2.80 1.66 -3.15
N ILE A 118 2.85 2.70 -3.98
CA ILE A 118 2.06 2.87 -5.21
C ILE A 118 2.94 2.62 -6.42
#